data_AF-A0A401Q6T6-F1
#
_entry.id   AF-A0A401Q6T6-F1
#
_cell.length_a   1.000
_cell.length_b   1.000
_cell.length_c   1.000
_cell.angle_alpha   90.00
_cell.angle_beta   90.00
_cell.angle_gamma   90.00
#
_symmetry.space_group_name_H-M   'P 1'
#
loop_
_entity.id
_entity.type
_entity.pdbx_description
1 polymer ?
#
loop_
_entity_poly.entity_id
_entity_poly.type
_entity_poly.pdbx_seq_one_letter_code
_entity_poly.pdbx_strand_id
1 'polypeptide(L)'
;MTIVIGFEGSANKIGVGIIKDGVVLSNPRRTYITPPGQGFLPSDTAKHHRACVLDVTSDALELAGIKPEEIDCIAYTKGMKIKPGVT
;
A
#
# COMPACT_ATOMS: atom_id res chain seq x y z
N MET A 1 21.88 -10.73 1.27
CA MET A 1 20.46 -10.80 0.87
C MET A 1 19.75 -9.73 1.64
N THR A 2 18.94 -8.89 0.98
CA THR A 2 18.16 -7.83 1.62
C THR A 2 16.70 -7.97 1.24
N ILE A 3 15.83 -7.99 2.25
CA ILE A 3 14.37 -8.06 2.12
C ILE A 3 13.78 -6.73 2.56
N VAL A 4 13.01 -6.11 1.68
CA VAL A 4 12.34 -4.82 1.92
C VAL A 4 10.84 -4.98 1.77
N ILE A 5 10.10 -4.47 2.75
CA ILE A 5 8.65 -4.27 2.64
C ILE A 5 8.36 -2.80 2.30
N GLY A 6 7.52 -2.57 1.29
CA GLY A 6 7.16 -1.24 0.79
C GLY A 6 5.67 -0.96 0.93
N PHE A 7 5.32 0.21 1.47
CA PHE A 7 3.94 0.66 1.64
C PHE A 7 3.63 1.85 0.71
N GLU A 8 2.61 1.69 -0.13
CA GLU A 8 2.14 2.72 -1.05
C GLU A 8 0.65 2.99 -0.81
N GLY A 9 0.30 4.25 -0.58
CA GLY A 9 -1.07 4.66 -0.28
C GLY A 9 -1.37 6.11 -0.64
N SER A 10 -0.66 6.68 -1.62
CA SER A 10 -0.68 8.12 -1.92
C SER A 10 -1.93 8.59 -2.66
N ALA A 11 -2.61 7.67 -3.35
CA ALA A 11 -3.84 7.92 -4.10
C ALA A 11 -4.94 6.93 -3.68
N ASN A 12 -5.81 6.53 -4.60
CA ASN A 12 -6.95 5.66 -4.30
C ASN A 12 -6.62 4.18 -4.12
N LYS A 13 -5.36 3.77 -4.17
CA LYS A 13 -4.94 2.40 -3.87
C LYS A 13 -4.18 2.38 -2.55
N ILE A 14 -4.27 1.26 -1.84
CA ILE A 14 -3.34 0.88 -0.78
C ILE A 14 -2.69 -0.43 -1.21
N GLY A 15 -1.36 -0.47 -1.24
CA GLY A 15 -0.58 -1.62 -1.66
C GLY A 15 0.60 -1.86 -0.73
N VAL A 16 0.94 -3.14 -0.58
CA VAL A 16 2.13 -3.58 0.15
C VAL A 16 2.91 -4.52 -0.76
N GLY A 17 4.19 -4.23 -0.98
CA GLY A 17 5.07 -5.04 -1.82
C GLY A 17 6.27 -5.55 -1.03
N ILE A 18 6.73 -6.75 -1.34
CA ILE A 18 7.94 -7.34 -0.74
C ILE A 18 8.93 -7.67 -1.85
N ILE A 19 10.15 -7.16 -1.72
CA ILE A 19 11.25 -7.39 -2.66
C ILE A 19 12.42 -8.04 -1.91
N LYS A 20 13.03 -9.05 -2.52
CA LYS A 20 14.25 -9.70 -2.04
C LYS A 20 15.31 -9.67 -3.13
N ASP A 21 16.40 -8.94 -2.89
CA ASP A 21 17.54 -8.84 -3.83
C ASP A 21 17.12 -8.50 -5.29
N GLY A 22 16.17 -7.58 -5.44
CA GLY A 22 15.65 -7.15 -6.75
C GLY A 22 14.53 -8.02 -7.33
N VAL A 23 14.16 -9.13 -6.68
CA VAL A 23 13.03 -9.99 -7.08
C VAL A 23 11.78 -9.60 -6.31
N VAL A 24 10.66 -9.39 -7.02
CA VAL A 24 9.35 -9.15 -6.41
C VAL A 24 8.79 -10.48 -5.89
N LEU A 25 8.62 -10.60 -4.58
CA LEU A 25 8.03 -11.78 -3.95
C LEU A 25 6.50 -11.66 -3.83
N SER A 26 5.99 -10.45 -3.53
CA SER A 26 4.56 -10.18 -3.45
C SER A 26 4.24 -8.72 -3.75
N ASN A 27 3.01 -8.46 -4.22
CA ASN A 27 2.51 -7.11 -4.51
C ASN A 27 0.96 -7.01 -4.46
N PRO A 28 0.29 -7.46 -3.40
CA PRO A 28 -1.16 -7.28 -3.26
C PRO A 28 -1.53 -5.80 -3.11
N ARG A 29 -2.74 -5.46 -3.60
CA ARG A 29 -3.31 -4.11 -3.47
C ARG A 29 -4.83 -4.14 -3.34
N ARG A 30 -5.39 -3.13 -2.70
CA ARG A 30 -6.81 -2.81 -2.69
C ARG A 30 -7.04 -1.44 -3.30
N THR A 31 -8.16 -1.29 -3.99
CA THR A 31 -8.52 -0.04 -4.68
C THR A 31 -9.81 0.48 -4.07
N TYR A 32 -9.79 1.74 -3.64
CA TYR A 32 -11.01 2.47 -3.32
C TYR A 32 -11.69 2.88 -4.62
N ILE A 33 -12.86 2.27 -4.87
CA ILE A 33 -13.69 2.51 -6.05
C ILE A 33 -14.88 3.36 -5.62
N THR A 34 -15.00 4.54 -6.23
CA THR A 34 -16.13 5.46 -6.04
C THR A 34 -17.25 5.16 -7.04
N PRO A 35 -18.49 5.59 -6.77
CA PRO A 35 -19.57 5.53 -7.74
C PRO A 35 -19.23 6.26 -9.04
N PRO A 36 -19.86 5.88 -10.18
CA PRO A 36 -19.69 6.59 -11.45
C PRO A 36 -19.94 8.09 -11.30
N GLY A 37 -19.05 8.90 -11.90
CA GLY A 37 -19.13 10.37 -11.84
C GLY A 37 -18.56 11.02 -10.59
N GLN A 38 -18.00 10.25 -9.64
CA GLN A 38 -17.39 10.80 -8.42
C GLN A 38 -15.89 10.55 -8.34
N GLY A 39 -15.13 11.57 -7.91
CA GLY A 39 -13.73 11.42 -7.53
C GLY A 39 -13.55 10.89 -6.11
N PHE A 40 -12.40 10.27 -5.82
CA PHE A 40 -12.09 9.82 -4.47
C PHE A 40 -11.67 11.01 -3.58
N LEU A 41 -12.36 11.18 -2.45
CA LEU A 41 -12.04 12.22 -1.48
C LEU A 41 -10.89 11.77 -0.57
N PRO A 42 -9.98 12.68 -0.16
CA PRO A 42 -8.87 12.33 0.73
C PRO A 42 -9.32 11.67 2.04
N SER A 43 -10.41 12.16 2.65
CA SER A 43 -10.94 11.62 3.91
C SER A 43 -11.43 10.18 3.79
N ASP A 44 -12.14 9.86 2.70
CA ASP A 44 -12.75 8.54 2.52
C ASP A 44 -11.74 7.53 2.03
N THR A 45 -10.81 7.97 1.17
CA THR A 45 -9.62 7.19 0.81
C THR A 45 -8.81 6.81 2.04
N ALA A 46 -8.57 7.76 2.96
CA ALA A 46 -7.85 7.47 4.19
C ALA A 46 -8.59 6.49 5.12
N LYS A 47 -9.93 6.51 5.14
CA LYS A 47 -10.73 5.50 5.86
C LYS A 47 -10.59 4.12 5.23
N HIS A 48 -10.69 4.04 3.90
CA HIS A 48 -10.48 2.79 3.17
C HIS A 48 -9.10 2.20 3.44
N HIS A 49 -8.04 3.01 3.34
CA HIS A 49 -6.66 2.56 3.58
C HIS A 49 -6.48 2.03 5.01
N ARG A 50 -7.00 2.73 6.02
CA ARG A 50 -6.95 2.26 7.42
C ARG A 50 -7.69 0.93 7.62
N ALA A 51 -8.80 0.73 6.91
CA ALA A 51 -9.57 -0.51 7.00
C ALA A 51 -8.87 -1.70 6.32
N CYS A 52 -8.01 -1.47 5.33
CA CYS A 52 -7.42 -2.54 4.52
C CYS A 52 -5.92 -2.78 4.76
N VAL A 53 -5.18 -1.82 5.35
CA VAL A 53 -3.70 -1.88 5.38
C VAL A 53 -3.17 -3.12 6.10
N LEU A 54 -3.80 -3.56 7.19
CA LEU A 54 -3.37 -4.75 7.92
C LEU A 54 -3.61 -6.02 7.12
N ASP A 55 -4.78 -6.13 6.48
CA ASP A 55 -5.11 -7.27 5.61
C ASP A 55 -4.14 -7.37 4.44
N VAL A 56 -3.86 -6.25 3.75
CA VAL A 56 -2.93 -6.23 2.62
C VAL A 56 -1.50 -6.54 3.05
N THR A 57 -1.11 -6.15 4.26
CA THR A 57 0.19 -6.51 4.84
C THR A 57 0.27 -8.01 5.11
N SER A 58 -0.79 -8.59 5.67
CA SER A 58 -0.88 -10.04 5.89
C SER A 58 -0.83 -10.81 4.57
N ASP A 59 -1.63 -10.39 3.57
CA ASP A 59 -1.62 -10.95 2.22
C ASP A 59 -0.20 -10.90 1.62
N ALA A 60 0.54 -9.80 1.82
CA ALA A 60 1.89 -9.63 1.26
C ALA A 60 2.90 -10.60 1.89
N LEU A 61 2.86 -10.77 3.22
CA LEU A 61 3.72 -11.71 3.94
C LEU A 61 3.42 -13.16 3.56
N GLU A 62 2.14 -13.53 3.49
CA GLU A 62 1.69 -14.87 3.11
C GLU A 62 2.11 -15.22 1.68
N LEU A 63 1.85 -14.33 0.71
CA LEU A 63 2.23 -14.55 -0.69
C LEU A 63 3.75 -14.61 -0.89
N ALA A 64 4.52 -13.85 -0.11
CA ALA A 64 5.98 -13.88 -0.15
C ALA A 64 6.57 -15.11 0.56
N GLY A 65 5.80 -15.78 1.42
CA GLY A 65 6.26 -16.93 2.20
C GLY A 65 7.35 -16.59 3.21
N ILE A 66 7.34 -15.36 3.76
CA ILE A 66 8.33 -14.89 4.74
C ILE A 66 7.67 -14.46 6.06
N LYS A 67 8.45 -14.47 7.13
CA LYS A 67 8.04 -13.95 8.43
C LYS A 67 8.44 -12.49 8.62
N PRO A 68 7.75 -11.72 9.48
CA PRO A 68 8.09 -10.33 9.76
C PRO A 68 9.53 -10.12 10.23
N GLU A 69 10.10 -11.09 10.97
CA GLU A 69 11.46 -11.00 11.50
C GLU A 69 12.56 -11.10 10.42
N GLU A 70 12.20 -11.53 9.20
CA GLU A 70 13.11 -11.62 8.05
C GLU A 70 13.22 -10.29 7.28
N ILE A 71 12.43 -9.27 7.63
CA ILE A 71 12.42 -7.97 6.95
C ILE A 71 13.56 -7.09 7.47
N ASP A 72 14.44 -6.65 6.57
CA ASP A 72 15.59 -5.80 6.91
C ASP A 72 15.24 -4.30 6.91
N CYS A 73 14.23 -3.90 6.12
CA CYS A 73 13.88 -2.49 5.93
C CYS A 73 12.39 -2.31 5.61
N ILE A 74 11.83 -1.21 6.14
CA ILE A 74 10.49 -0.74 5.83
C ILE A 74 10.61 0.55 5.00
N ALA A 75 10.10 0.50 3.77
CA ALA A 75 9.96 1.66 2.90
C ALA A 75 8.49 2.11 2.85
N TYR A 76 8.25 3.41 2.71
CA TYR A 76 6.91 3.93 2.50
C TYR A 76 6.93 5.20 1.65
N THR A 77 5.81 5.49 1.01
CA THR A 77 5.63 6.74 0.29
C THR A 77 5.47 7.90 1.27
N LYS A 78 6.54 8.67 1.51
CA LYS A 78 6.49 9.94 2.28
C LYS A 78 5.60 11.01 1.61
N GLY A 79 5.54 10.96 0.28
CA GLY A 79 4.53 11.64 -0.55
C GLY A 79 4.87 13.07 -1.05
N MET A 80 4.06 13.51 -2.03
CA MET A 80 3.55 14.87 -2.20
C MET A 80 2.05 14.83 -1.85
N LYS A 81 1.53 15.81 -1.11
CA LYS A 81 0.11 15.82 -0.68
C LYS A 81 -0.83 16.03 -1.87
N ILE A 82 -1.94 15.28 -1.94
CA ILE A 82 -3.08 15.62 -2.80
C ILE A 82 -3.51 17.04 -2.41
N LYS A 83 -3.26 18.02 -3.28
CA LYS A 83 -3.78 19.38 -3.08
C LYS A 83 -5.30 19.30 -3.16
N PRO A 84 -6.05 19.95 -2.25
CA PRO A 84 -7.46 20.21 -2.49
C PRO A 84 -7.58 20.82 -3.88
N GLY A 85 -8.49 20.30 -4.71
CA GLY A 85 -8.79 20.92 -5.99
C GLY A 85 -9.08 22.39 -5.76
N VAL A 86 -8.26 23.26 -6.33
CA VAL A 86 -8.64 24.66 -6.47
C VAL A 86 -9.82 24.62 -7.45
N THR A 87 -10.98 25.00 -6.94
CA THR A 87 -12.17 25.26 -7.76
C THR A 87 -11.95 26.50 -8.60
#